data_AF-A0A0H2R3R7-F1
#
_entry.id   AF-A0A0H2R3R7-F1
#
_cell.length_a   1.000
_cell.length_b   1.000
_cell.length_c   1.000
_cell.angle_alpha   90.00
_cell.angle_beta   90.00
_cell.angle_gamma   90.00
#
_symmetry.space_group_name_H-M   'P 1'
#
loop_
_entity.id
_entity.type
_entity.pdbx_description
1 polymer ?
#
loop_
_entity_poly.entity_id
_entity_poly.type
_entity_poly.pdbx_seq_one_letter_code
_entity_poly.pdbx_strand_id
1 'polypeptide(L)'
;YDSDATRQRIANILKEKMDGKEPYIWQLDVGEAMHMGLDSVVIAGTGAGKTLPFIMPVVLGGTVIIISPLNALQGDQVRRFEKYGLKAVDVNGQTWTESLAKKLERGEFDVILTSPEMCFEHAGFRALLSSGAFTKHLAAIIVDECHVIKTWGEKFRKSFSALGALRSFVPVGVPILATSATLTPSDVDDITKVLEINMETAFFLHRGNDRPNIAYAVKYIKSQLDFDALKEFFCATYEKPEDIPKIAIYIDRCLSTQIVTQRIRSWVPPELHGSIAYFHSHRNDRAKKITLDAFLRGDHRVLIATEAAGMGTDIPDITRVVQFGLPDSLSTWLQRAGRAGRDPNSIAEATLLAEASMFKKQKKRKKKGTGQEVQEATSSGQLDNGANEKKCSACLRAYIETKGCRQDVQDRHFQNPPRTIQTRKKEWLTSARDVLKKLRLDIKEREYLYSSLSADAILPDSVLGKLASKARLRTIEDIEKEINPPWLYARKHGEEVLSVLLTLD
;
A
#
# COMPACT_ATOMS: atom_id res chain seq x y z
N TYR A 1 30.31 -0.61 -20.94
CA TYR A 1 29.10 -0.07 -20.30
C TYR A 1 29.54 1.07 -19.38
N ASP A 2 28.92 2.24 -19.49
CA ASP A 2 29.23 3.42 -18.66
C ASP A 2 28.01 3.68 -17.75
N SER A 3 28.18 3.35 -16.47
CA SER A 3 27.11 3.43 -15.47
C SER A 3 26.71 4.88 -15.19
N ASP A 4 27.69 5.76 -14.96
CA ASP A 4 27.44 7.15 -14.59
C ASP A 4 26.73 7.89 -15.73
N ALA A 5 27.20 7.72 -16.98
CA ALA A 5 26.57 8.34 -18.14
C ALA A 5 25.12 7.83 -18.34
N THR A 6 24.89 6.53 -18.15
CA THR A 6 23.55 5.93 -18.29
C THR A 6 22.60 6.44 -17.22
N ARG A 7 23.02 6.42 -15.95
CA ARG A 7 22.23 6.90 -14.81
C ARG A 7 21.92 8.39 -14.93
N GLN A 8 22.90 9.19 -15.34
CA GLN A 8 22.72 10.63 -15.54
C GLN A 8 21.72 10.91 -16.67
N ARG A 9 21.78 10.15 -17.77
CA ARG A 9 20.80 10.24 -18.85
C ARG A 9 19.39 9.90 -18.39
N ILE A 10 19.20 8.80 -17.65
CA ILE A 10 17.90 8.43 -17.07
C ILE A 10 17.39 9.55 -16.15
N ALA A 11 18.24 10.03 -15.23
CA ALA A 11 17.88 11.04 -14.25
C ALA A 11 17.46 12.37 -14.90
N ASN A 12 18.21 12.84 -15.90
CA ASN A 12 17.90 14.10 -16.60
C ASN A 12 16.54 14.03 -17.33
N ILE A 13 16.28 12.95 -18.08
CA ILE A 13 15.02 12.79 -18.81
C ILE A 13 13.85 12.68 -17.84
N LEU A 14 14.00 11.92 -16.75
CA LEU A 14 12.94 11.79 -15.75
C LEU A 14 12.70 13.09 -14.97
N LYS A 15 13.74 13.86 -14.69
CA LYS A 15 13.63 15.17 -14.03
C LYS A 15 12.76 16.13 -14.84
N GLU A 16 12.93 16.16 -16.16
CA GLU A 16 12.08 16.94 -17.06
C GLU A 16 10.63 16.43 -17.06
N LYS A 17 10.42 15.11 -17.05
CA LYS A 17 9.08 14.48 -17.04
C LYS A 17 8.35 14.52 -15.69
N MET A 18 9.04 14.85 -14.60
CA MET A 18 8.50 14.83 -13.22
C MET A 18 8.55 16.20 -12.53
N ASP A 19 8.40 17.29 -13.29
CA ASP A 19 8.37 18.66 -12.77
C ASP A 19 9.59 18.99 -11.88
N GLY A 20 10.77 18.53 -12.28
CA GLY A 20 12.03 18.79 -11.58
C GLY A 20 12.35 17.83 -10.43
N LYS A 21 11.50 16.84 -10.13
CA LYS A 21 11.79 15.81 -9.10
C LYS A 21 12.82 14.81 -9.60
N GLU A 22 13.77 14.47 -8.74
CA GLU A 22 14.81 13.49 -9.06
C GLU A 22 14.44 12.09 -8.56
N PRO A 23 14.75 11.03 -9.34
CA PRO A 23 14.62 9.65 -8.88
C PRO A 23 15.52 9.37 -7.67
N TYR A 24 15.07 8.52 -6.77
CA TYR A 24 15.93 7.98 -5.71
C TYR A 24 17.01 7.06 -6.30
N ILE A 25 18.17 7.00 -5.64
CA ILE A 25 19.31 6.16 -6.05
C ILE A 25 18.87 4.71 -6.29
N TRP A 26 18.11 4.12 -5.37
CA TRP A 26 17.64 2.74 -5.51
C TRP A 26 16.71 2.52 -6.71
N GLN A 27 15.99 3.56 -7.15
CA GLN A 27 15.15 3.47 -8.34
C GLN A 27 16.05 3.43 -9.59
N LEU A 28 17.10 4.26 -9.61
CA LEU A 28 18.12 4.23 -10.68
C LEU A 28 18.82 2.88 -10.73
N ASP A 29 19.14 2.27 -9.58
CA ASP A 29 19.75 0.92 -9.54
C ASP A 29 18.86 -0.12 -10.24
N VAL A 30 17.55 -0.07 -10.02
CA VAL A 30 16.58 -0.98 -10.67
C VAL A 30 16.47 -0.70 -12.17
N GLY A 31 16.42 0.57 -12.57
CA GLY A 31 16.37 0.95 -13.99
C GLY A 31 17.61 0.55 -14.75
N GLU A 32 18.78 0.75 -14.14
CA GLU A 32 20.09 0.31 -14.66
C GLU A 32 20.17 -1.20 -14.79
N ALA A 33 19.74 -1.96 -13.77
CA ALA A 33 19.72 -3.42 -13.82
C ALA A 33 18.88 -3.94 -15.01
N MET A 34 17.69 -3.38 -15.22
CA MET A 34 16.88 -3.72 -16.40
C MET A 34 17.55 -3.30 -17.71
N HIS A 35 18.19 -2.14 -17.76
CA HIS A 35 18.93 -1.72 -18.96
C HIS A 35 20.07 -2.68 -19.31
N MET A 36 20.71 -3.28 -18.29
CA MET A 36 21.73 -4.31 -18.46
C MET A 36 21.18 -5.71 -18.78
N GLY A 37 19.85 -5.85 -18.89
CA GLY A 37 19.20 -7.14 -19.16
C GLY A 37 19.13 -8.08 -17.94
N LEU A 38 19.27 -7.55 -16.72
CA LEU A 38 19.18 -8.34 -15.50
C LEU A 38 17.72 -8.47 -15.07
N ASP A 39 17.27 -9.72 -14.90
CA ASP A 39 16.06 -9.99 -14.14
C ASP A 39 16.18 -9.36 -12.75
N SER A 40 15.07 -8.87 -12.22
CA SER A 40 15.07 -8.09 -11.01
C SER A 40 13.93 -8.50 -10.08
N VAL A 41 14.22 -8.62 -8.79
CA VAL A 41 13.20 -8.80 -7.74
C VAL A 41 13.32 -7.65 -6.75
N VAL A 42 12.27 -6.85 -6.66
CA VAL A 42 12.26 -5.61 -5.86
C VAL A 42 11.14 -5.65 -4.82
N ILE A 43 11.54 -5.64 -3.55
CA ILE A 43 10.64 -5.51 -2.40
C ILE A 43 10.76 -4.11 -1.83
N ALA A 44 9.70 -3.32 -1.93
CA ALA A 44 9.64 -1.98 -1.35
C ALA A 44 8.22 -1.64 -0.91
N GLY A 45 8.07 -1.05 0.28
CA GLY A 45 6.77 -0.73 0.88
C GLY A 45 5.78 0.01 -0.03
N THR A 46 4.49 -0.07 0.30
CA THR A 46 3.43 0.71 -0.38
C THR A 46 3.78 2.20 -0.33
N GLY A 47 3.61 2.94 -1.42
CA GLY A 47 3.95 4.36 -1.48
C GLY A 47 5.44 4.67 -1.66
N ALA A 48 6.35 3.67 -1.62
CA ALA A 48 7.79 3.92 -1.76
C ALA A 48 8.23 4.41 -3.15
N GLY A 49 7.35 4.38 -4.16
CA GLY A 49 7.68 4.80 -5.53
C GLY A 49 8.15 3.68 -6.46
N LYS A 50 7.66 2.44 -6.26
CA LYS A 50 7.99 1.27 -7.12
C LYS A 50 7.70 1.49 -8.61
N THR A 51 6.69 2.28 -8.94
CA THR A 51 6.22 2.49 -10.32
C THR A 51 7.22 3.26 -11.20
N LEU A 52 8.03 4.16 -10.62
CA LEU A 52 8.94 4.99 -11.41
C LEU A 52 10.02 4.16 -12.15
N PRO A 53 10.68 3.17 -11.50
CA PRO A 53 11.55 2.23 -12.21
C PRO A 53 10.95 1.59 -13.46
N PHE A 54 9.63 1.33 -13.51
CA PHE A 54 9.00 0.58 -14.60
C PHE A 54 9.19 1.25 -15.97
N ILE A 55 9.34 2.57 -15.98
CA ILE A 55 9.49 3.38 -17.19
C ILE A 55 10.93 3.80 -17.46
N MET A 56 11.89 3.43 -16.60
CA MET A 56 13.30 3.74 -16.84
C MET A 56 13.86 3.08 -18.12
N PRO A 57 13.46 1.85 -18.49
CA PRO A 57 13.88 1.29 -19.79
C PRO A 57 13.32 2.10 -20.97
N VAL A 58 12.10 2.62 -20.85
CA VAL A 58 11.43 3.43 -21.88
C VAL A 58 12.22 4.72 -22.19
N VAL A 59 12.75 5.40 -21.16
CA VAL A 59 13.51 6.64 -21.38
C VAL A 59 14.84 6.44 -22.11
N LEU A 60 15.33 5.20 -22.16
CA LEU A 60 16.53 4.82 -22.92
C LEU A 60 16.21 4.32 -24.33
N GLY A 61 14.93 4.16 -24.67
CA GLY A 61 14.43 3.65 -25.94
C GLY A 61 13.89 2.23 -25.80
N GLY A 62 12.61 2.06 -26.13
CA GLY A 62 11.92 0.77 -26.13
C GLY A 62 10.54 0.85 -25.49
N THR A 63 9.83 -0.27 -25.56
CA THR A 63 8.50 -0.45 -24.98
C THR A 63 8.60 -1.37 -23.77
N VAL A 64 7.73 -1.17 -22.77
CA VAL A 64 7.60 -2.11 -21.65
C VAL A 64 6.20 -2.70 -21.59
N ILE A 65 6.12 -3.98 -21.19
CA ILE A 65 4.85 -4.64 -20.89
C ILE A 65 4.71 -4.74 -19.38
N ILE A 66 3.60 -4.26 -18.83
CA ILE A 66 3.27 -4.36 -17.41
C ILE A 66 2.11 -5.34 -17.25
N ILE A 67 2.38 -6.45 -16.58
CA ILE A 67 1.37 -7.42 -16.14
C ILE A 67 0.72 -6.87 -14.86
N SER A 68 -0.55 -6.48 -14.97
CA SER A 68 -1.32 -5.91 -13.86
C SER A 68 -2.41 -6.87 -13.39
N PRO A 69 -2.65 -7.02 -12.07
CA PRO A 69 -3.60 -7.99 -11.55
C PRO A 69 -5.06 -7.64 -11.81
N LEU A 70 -5.42 -6.40 -12.13
CA LEU A 70 -6.84 -6.03 -12.32
C LEU A 70 -7.00 -4.99 -13.43
N ASN A 71 -8.04 -5.12 -14.25
CA ASN A 71 -8.37 -4.15 -15.31
C ASN A 71 -8.58 -2.73 -14.74
N ALA A 72 -9.22 -2.63 -13.57
CA ALA A 72 -9.42 -1.35 -12.89
C ALA A 72 -8.09 -0.62 -12.58
N LEU A 73 -6.99 -1.36 -12.42
CA LEU A 73 -5.66 -0.79 -12.19
C LEU A 73 -4.99 -0.32 -13.45
N GLN A 74 -5.24 -1.01 -14.56
CA GLN A 74 -4.65 -0.68 -15.83
C GLN A 74 -5.02 0.75 -16.24
N GLY A 75 -6.31 1.10 -16.19
CA GLY A 75 -6.77 2.45 -16.54
C GLY A 75 -6.20 3.56 -15.64
N ASP A 76 -6.06 3.32 -14.34
CA ASP A 76 -5.44 4.27 -13.41
C ASP A 76 -3.95 4.45 -13.69
N GLN A 77 -3.24 3.35 -13.99
CA GLN A 77 -1.83 3.37 -14.34
C GLN A 77 -1.59 4.05 -15.70
N VAL A 78 -2.43 3.82 -16.72
CA VAL A 78 -2.39 4.53 -18.01
C VAL A 78 -2.41 6.04 -17.78
N ARG A 79 -3.40 6.55 -17.03
CA ARG A 79 -3.52 7.99 -16.75
C ARG A 79 -2.32 8.56 -16.00
N ARG A 80 -1.62 7.75 -15.18
CA ARG A 80 -0.40 8.19 -14.50
C ARG A 80 0.78 8.29 -15.47
N PHE A 81 0.95 7.32 -16.36
CA PHE A 81 2.03 7.35 -17.35
C PHE A 81 1.81 8.45 -18.39
N GLU A 82 0.56 8.71 -18.79
CA GLU A 82 0.21 9.85 -19.65
C GLU A 82 0.59 11.19 -19.01
N LYS A 83 0.42 11.34 -17.69
CA LYS A 83 0.88 12.52 -16.95
C LYS A 83 2.40 12.70 -16.96
N TYR A 84 3.17 11.61 -17.11
CA TYR A 84 4.63 11.67 -17.33
C TYR A 84 5.01 11.88 -18.80
N GLY A 85 4.03 12.21 -19.65
CA GLY A 85 4.21 12.41 -21.09
C GLY A 85 4.63 11.13 -21.82
N LEU A 86 4.13 9.97 -21.38
CA LEU A 86 4.33 8.68 -22.05
C LEU A 86 3.05 8.22 -22.73
N LYS A 87 3.20 7.53 -23.86
CA LYS A 87 2.09 6.88 -24.56
C LYS A 87 1.81 5.53 -23.91
N ALA A 88 0.83 5.49 -23.02
CA ALA A 88 0.42 4.26 -22.33
C ALA A 88 -0.93 3.75 -22.86
N VAL A 89 -1.14 2.44 -22.82
CA VAL A 89 -2.41 1.82 -23.19
C VAL A 89 -2.70 0.58 -22.35
N ASP A 90 -3.96 0.36 -22.00
CA ASP A 90 -4.44 -0.88 -21.43
C ASP A 90 -4.98 -1.82 -22.51
N VAL A 91 -4.53 -3.08 -22.49
CA VAL A 91 -4.89 -4.13 -23.43
C VAL A 91 -5.64 -5.22 -22.68
N ASN A 92 -6.95 -5.24 -22.83
CA ASN A 92 -7.84 -6.22 -22.22
C ASN A 92 -9.03 -6.51 -23.14
N GLY A 93 -9.90 -7.45 -22.74
CA GLY A 93 -11.05 -7.85 -23.55
C GLY A 93 -12.07 -6.73 -23.84
N GLN A 94 -12.01 -5.61 -23.12
CA GLN A 94 -12.87 -4.44 -23.37
C GLN A 94 -12.22 -3.41 -24.30
N THR A 95 -10.88 -3.28 -24.26
CA THR A 95 -10.15 -2.27 -25.04
C THR A 95 -9.57 -2.79 -26.35
N TRP A 96 -9.43 -4.12 -26.49
CA TRP A 96 -8.89 -4.73 -27.70
C TRP A 96 -9.77 -4.45 -28.93
N THR A 97 -9.16 -3.93 -29.99
CA THR A 97 -9.77 -3.71 -31.30
C THR A 97 -8.72 -3.90 -32.40
N GLU A 98 -9.14 -4.12 -33.65
CA GLU A 98 -8.19 -4.17 -34.78
C GLU A 98 -7.42 -2.87 -34.96
N SER A 99 -8.04 -1.72 -34.65
CA SER A 99 -7.34 -0.44 -34.69
C SER A 99 -6.25 -0.37 -33.64
N LEU A 100 -6.49 -0.89 -32.43
CA LEU A 100 -5.48 -0.94 -31.37
C LEU A 100 -4.34 -1.89 -31.75
N ALA A 101 -4.67 -3.06 -32.30
CA ALA A 101 -3.67 -4.03 -32.79
C ALA A 101 -2.69 -3.39 -33.78
N LYS A 102 -3.20 -2.67 -34.79
CA LYS A 102 -2.35 -1.97 -35.78
C LYS A 102 -1.46 -0.89 -35.15
N LYS A 103 -1.95 -0.18 -34.12
CA LYS A 103 -1.13 0.82 -33.41
C LYS A 103 -0.03 0.18 -32.58
N LEU A 104 -0.33 -0.97 -31.95
CA LEU A 104 0.66 -1.76 -31.21
C LEU A 104 1.75 -2.31 -32.15
N GLU A 105 1.36 -2.86 -33.30
CA GLU A 105 2.30 -3.36 -34.33
C GLU A 105 3.26 -2.29 -34.84
N ARG A 106 2.79 -1.04 -34.95
CA ARG A 106 3.60 0.11 -35.36
C ARG A 106 4.51 0.66 -34.25
N GLY A 107 4.42 0.13 -33.03
CA GLY A 107 5.18 0.63 -31.89
C GLY A 107 4.75 2.03 -31.44
N GLU A 108 3.45 2.37 -31.53
CA GLU A 108 2.96 3.70 -31.14
C GLU A 108 2.92 3.92 -29.61
N PHE A 109 3.20 2.90 -28.80
CA PHE A 109 3.09 2.94 -27.34
C PHE A 109 4.42 2.62 -26.63
N ASP A 110 4.67 3.40 -25.58
CA ASP A 110 5.81 3.27 -24.67
C ASP A 110 5.54 2.23 -23.58
N VAL A 111 4.29 2.18 -23.09
CA VAL A 111 3.87 1.33 -21.97
C VAL A 111 2.60 0.58 -22.34
N ILE A 112 2.64 -0.74 -22.26
CA ILE A 112 1.49 -1.62 -22.53
C ILE A 112 1.10 -2.33 -21.24
N LEU A 113 -0.07 -2.02 -20.71
CA LEU A 113 -0.62 -2.68 -19.53
C LEU A 113 -1.57 -3.79 -19.93
N THR A 114 -1.36 -4.99 -19.44
CA THR A 114 -2.14 -6.16 -19.86
C THR A 114 -2.30 -7.17 -18.73
N SER A 115 -2.98 -8.28 -19.00
CA SER A 115 -3.14 -9.40 -18.09
C SER A 115 -2.50 -10.69 -18.65
N PRO A 116 -2.19 -11.68 -17.80
CA PRO A 116 -1.65 -12.96 -18.29
C PRO A 116 -2.60 -13.66 -19.27
N GLU A 117 -3.92 -13.58 -19.05
CA GLU A 117 -4.94 -14.18 -19.92
C GLU A 117 -4.90 -13.55 -21.32
N MET A 118 -4.73 -12.24 -21.44
CA MET A 118 -4.55 -11.60 -22.74
C MET A 118 -3.29 -12.09 -23.45
N CYS A 119 -2.18 -12.26 -22.73
CA CYS A 119 -0.94 -12.77 -23.33
C CYS A 119 -1.07 -14.21 -23.85
N PHE A 120 -1.77 -15.07 -23.11
CA PHE A 120 -1.78 -16.51 -23.40
C PHE A 120 -2.98 -16.98 -24.23
N GLU A 121 -4.16 -16.42 -23.99
CA GLU A 121 -5.43 -16.95 -24.50
C GLU A 121 -5.99 -16.11 -25.66
N HIS A 122 -5.72 -14.80 -25.67
CA HIS A 122 -6.23 -13.93 -26.72
C HIS A 122 -5.39 -14.03 -28.01
N ALA A 123 -5.92 -14.68 -29.04
CA ALA A 123 -5.21 -15.00 -30.30
C ALA A 123 -4.50 -13.80 -30.96
N GLY A 124 -5.17 -12.65 -31.09
CA GLY A 124 -4.58 -11.46 -31.73
C GLY A 124 -3.37 -10.89 -30.97
N PHE A 125 -3.53 -10.63 -29.68
CA PHE A 125 -2.43 -10.15 -28.83
C PHE A 125 -1.30 -11.18 -28.72
N ARG A 126 -1.61 -12.48 -28.61
CA ARG A 126 -0.60 -13.54 -28.64
C ARG A 126 0.19 -13.57 -29.95
N ALA A 127 -0.47 -13.39 -31.10
CA ALA A 127 0.20 -13.30 -32.39
C ALA A 127 1.14 -12.09 -32.48
N LEU A 128 0.72 -10.95 -31.93
CA LEU A 128 1.57 -9.77 -31.78
C LEU A 128 2.80 -10.05 -30.91
N LEU A 129 2.60 -10.67 -29.73
CA LEU A 129 3.70 -11.07 -28.85
C LEU A 129 4.64 -12.08 -29.53
N SER A 130 4.16 -12.86 -30.50
CA SER A 130 5.00 -13.80 -31.26
C SER A 130 5.69 -13.13 -32.47
N SER A 131 5.44 -11.84 -32.73
CA SER A 131 6.03 -11.11 -33.85
C SER A 131 7.39 -10.52 -33.46
N GLY A 132 8.45 -10.97 -34.12
CA GLY A 132 9.81 -10.42 -33.91
C GLY A 132 9.92 -8.93 -34.24
N ALA A 133 9.06 -8.39 -35.12
CA ALA A 133 9.03 -6.96 -35.41
C ALA A 133 8.57 -6.11 -34.21
N PHE A 134 7.64 -6.65 -33.41
CA PHE A 134 7.16 -6.01 -32.19
C PHE A 134 8.14 -6.26 -31.05
N THR A 135 8.52 -7.50 -30.80
CA THR A 135 9.28 -7.86 -29.59
C THR A 135 10.74 -7.44 -29.61
N LYS A 136 11.33 -7.13 -30.77
CA LYS A 136 12.67 -6.53 -30.86
C LYS A 136 12.78 -5.16 -30.16
N HIS A 137 11.65 -4.49 -29.92
CA HIS A 137 11.59 -3.20 -29.24
C HIS A 137 11.22 -3.31 -27.77
N LEU A 138 10.94 -4.52 -27.28
CA LEU A 138 10.57 -4.73 -25.88
C LEU A 138 11.81 -4.63 -24.99
N ALA A 139 11.80 -3.66 -24.08
CA ALA A 139 12.92 -3.38 -23.19
C ALA A 139 12.82 -4.15 -21.85
N ALA A 140 11.61 -4.44 -21.37
CA ALA A 140 11.38 -5.21 -20.14
C ALA A 140 9.93 -5.71 -20.04
N ILE A 141 9.73 -6.75 -19.24
CA ILE A 141 8.42 -7.16 -18.71
C ILE A 141 8.39 -6.86 -17.21
N ILE A 142 7.36 -6.15 -16.75
CA ILE A 142 7.15 -5.84 -15.35
C ILE A 142 5.97 -6.66 -14.83
N VAL A 143 6.16 -7.37 -13.73
CA VAL A 143 5.12 -8.06 -12.98
C VAL A 143 4.89 -7.30 -11.67
N ASP A 144 3.92 -6.38 -11.71
CA ASP A 144 3.53 -5.58 -10.54
C ASP A 144 2.64 -6.40 -9.60
N GLU A 145 2.74 -6.11 -8.30
CA GLU A 145 2.07 -6.85 -7.23
C GLU A 145 2.29 -8.38 -7.33
N CYS A 146 3.50 -8.83 -7.65
CA CYS A 146 3.82 -10.22 -7.99
C CYS A 146 3.46 -11.27 -6.91
N HIS A 147 3.13 -10.85 -5.68
CA HIS A 147 2.56 -11.70 -4.64
C HIS A 147 1.24 -12.39 -5.05
N VAL A 148 0.54 -11.86 -6.08
CA VAL A 148 -0.66 -12.48 -6.63
C VAL A 148 -0.40 -13.83 -7.29
N ILE A 149 0.84 -14.10 -7.72
CA ILE A 149 1.22 -15.39 -8.32
C ILE A 149 0.90 -16.53 -7.36
N LYS A 150 1.27 -16.40 -6.09
CA LYS A 150 1.00 -17.39 -5.06
C LYS A 150 -0.45 -17.38 -4.61
N THR A 151 -1.01 -16.20 -4.33
CA THR A 151 -2.35 -16.11 -3.74
C THR A 151 -3.46 -16.48 -4.72
N TRP A 152 -3.29 -16.22 -6.02
CA TRP A 152 -4.32 -16.47 -7.04
C TRP A 152 -4.00 -17.60 -8.00
N GLY A 153 -2.71 -17.87 -8.28
CA GLY A 153 -2.28 -18.84 -9.29
C GLY A 153 -2.81 -20.25 -9.07
N GLU A 154 -3.06 -20.65 -7.81
CA GLU A 154 -3.56 -22.00 -7.52
C GLU A 154 -5.08 -22.14 -7.66
N LYS A 155 -5.86 -21.09 -7.35
CA LYS A 155 -7.30 -21.23 -7.04
C LYS A 155 -8.23 -20.27 -7.77
N PHE A 156 -7.72 -19.13 -8.26
CA PHE A 156 -8.58 -18.08 -8.82
C PHE A 156 -8.20 -17.73 -10.26
N ARG A 157 -6.93 -17.34 -10.50
CA ARG A 157 -6.44 -16.95 -11.83
C ARG A 157 -5.18 -17.72 -12.17
N LYS A 158 -5.40 -18.94 -12.68
CA LYS A 158 -4.34 -19.91 -12.99
C LYS A 158 -3.29 -19.39 -13.97
N SER A 159 -3.65 -18.46 -14.85
CA SER A 159 -2.72 -17.88 -15.83
C SER A 159 -1.53 -17.16 -15.16
N PHE A 160 -1.64 -16.74 -13.90
CA PHE A 160 -0.51 -16.21 -13.13
C PHE A 160 0.57 -17.26 -12.79
N SER A 161 0.20 -18.53 -12.61
CA SER A 161 1.19 -19.59 -12.33
C SER A 161 1.99 -20.02 -13.57
N ALA A 162 1.64 -19.51 -14.75
CA ALA A 162 2.29 -19.80 -16.03
C ALA A 162 3.10 -18.60 -16.56
N LEU A 163 3.32 -17.56 -15.75
CA LEU A 163 3.93 -16.32 -16.22
C LEU A 163 5.35 -16.48 -16.78
N GLY A 164 6.14 -17.46 -16.31
CA GLY A 164 7.45 -17.79 -16.89
C GLY A 164 7.38 -18.10 -18.39
N ALA A 165 6.26 -18.64 -18.88
CA ALA A 165 6.07 -18.92 -20.30
C ALA A 165 6.09 -17.65 -21.18
N LEU A 166 5.95 -16.45 -20.62
CA LEU A 166 6.12 -15.20 -21.37
C LEU A 166 7.51 -15.07 -21.99
N ARG A 167 8.53 -15.69 -21.38
CA ARG A 167 9.90 -15.72 -21.91
C ARG A 167 9.97 -16.35 -23.31
N SER A 168 9.04 -17.25 -23.65
CA SER A 168 8.98 -17.89 -24.98
C SER A 168 8.52 -16.95 -26.10
N PHE A 169 7.89 -15.82 -25.76
CA PHE A 169 7.43 -14.84 -26.75
C PHE A 169 8.44 -13.74 -27.04
N VAL A 170 9.44 -13.55 -26.18
CA VAL A 170 10.33 -12.38 -26.23
C VAL A 170 11.78 -12.79 -26.52
N PRO A 171 12.60 -11.88 -27.10
CA PRO A 171 14.01 -12.17 -27.33
C PRO A 171 14.74 -12.56 -26.04
N VAL A 172 15.75 -13.41 -26.20
CA VAL A 172 16.69 -13.71 -25.11
C VAL A 172 17.35 -12.40 -24.65
N GLY A 173 17.34 -12.15 -23.34
CA GLY A 173 17.90 -10.95 -22.74
C GLY A 173 16.88 -9.87 -22.40
N VAL A 174 15.60 -10.00 -22.75
CA VAL A 174 14.55 -9.14 -22.19
C VAL A 174 14.34 -9.49 -20.72
N PRO A 175 14.62 -8.57 -19.77
CA PRO A 175 14.52 -8.85 -18.34
C PRO A 175 13.07 -8.82 -17.84
N ILE A 176 12.82 -9.59 -16.79
CA ILE A 176 11.61 -9.53 -15.99
C ILE A 176 11.89 -8.81 -14.66
N LEU A 177 11.13 -7.76 -14.37
CA LEU A 177 11.06 -7.12 -13.06
C LEU A 177 9.84 -7.64 -12.29
N ALA A 178 10.07 -8.40 -11.22
CA ALA A 178 9.03 -8.78 -10.28
C ALA A 178 9.05 -7.86 -9.05
N THR A 179 7.91 -7.27 -8.71
CA THR A 179 7.88 -6.33 -7.57
C THR A 179 6.60 -6.39 -6.76
N SER A 180 6.74 -6.19 -5.45
CA SER A 180 5.63 -6.20 -4.50
C SER A 180 6.02 -5.48 -3.21
N ALA A 181 5.02 -5.03 -2.45
CA ALA A 181 5.25 -4.39 -1.16
C ALA A 181 5.54 -5.38 -0.03
N THR A 182 5.04 -6.60 -0.11
CA THR A 182 5.06 -7.56 0.99
C THR A 182 5.36 -8.95 0.44
N LEU A 183 6.63 -9.34 0.43
CA LEU A 183 7.07 -10.70 0.08
C LEU A 183 7.86 -11.28 1.25
N THR A 184 7.45 -12.45 1.72
CA THR A 184 8.28 -13.27 2.61
C THR A 184 9.36 -13.98 1.80
N PRO A 185 10.42 -14.52 2.43
CA PRO A 185 11.44 -15.30 1.73
C PRO A 185 10.87 -16.49 0.95
N SER A 186 9.84 -17.15 1.49
CA SER A 186 9.13 -18.22 0.78
C SER A 186 8.38 -17.68 -0.44
N ASP A 187 7.77 -16.49 -0.35
CA ASP A 187 7.09 -15.89 -1.50
C ASP A 187 8.09 -15.52 -2.60
N VAL A 188 9.29 -15.04 -2.23
CA VAL A 188 10.37 -14.77 -3.19
C VAL A 188 10.76 -16.04 -3.93
N ASP A 189 11.01 -17.13 -3.21
CA ASP A 189 11.36 -18.45 -3.80
C ASP A 189 10.26 -18.98 -4.73
N ASP A 190 8.99 -18.87 -4.33
CA ASP A 190 7.85 -19.29 -5.17
C ASP A 190 7.75 -18.45 -6.45
N ILE A 191 7.88 -17.13 -6.34
CA ILE A 191 7.76 -16.20 -7.46
C ILE A 191 8.92 -16.36 -8.44
N THR A 192 10.15 -16.49 -7.96
CA THR A 192 11.32 -16.64 -8.82
C THR A 192 11.29 -17.96 -9.59
N LYS A 193 10.78 -19.04 -8.96
CA LYS A 193 10.53 -20.31 -9.66
C LYS A 193 9.52 -20.16 -10.79
N VAL A 194 8.37 -19.54 -10.53
CA VAL A 194 7.31 -19.35 -11.54
C VAL A 194 7.76 -18.44 -12.69
N LEU A 195 8.52 -17.39 -12.39
CA LEU A 195 9.03 -16.44 -13.38
C LEU A 195 10.35 -16.87 -14.02
N GLU A 196 10.89 -18.03 -13.62
CA GLU A 196 12.18 -18.54 -14.09
C GLU A 196 13.33 -17.52 -13.90
N ILE A 197 13.36 -16.83 -12.76
CA ILE A 197 14.39 -15.86 -12.41
C ILE A 197 15.53 -16.57 -11.69
N ASN A 198 16.74 -16.51 -12.25
CA ASN A 198 17.95 -17.01 -11.57
C ASN A 198 18.49 -15.95 -10.58
N MET A 199 18.25 -16.19 -9.30
CA MET A 199 18.66 -15.30 -8.21
C MET A 199 20.18 -15.15 -8.03
N GLU A 200 21.02 -16.01 -8.61
CA GLU A 200 22.48 -15.85 -8.58
C GLU A 200 22.95 -14.72 -9.52
N THR A 201 22.16 -14.44 -10.56
CA THR A 201 22.46 -13.44 -11.59
C THR A 201 21.51 -12.24 -11.56
N ALA A 202 20.37 -12.38 -10.90
CA ALA A 202 19.35 -11.35 -10.82
C ALA A 202 19.75 -10.21 -9.87
N PHE A 203 19.24 -9.02 -10.16
CA PHE A 203 19.31 -7.90 -9.22
C PHE A 203 18.23 -8.05 -8.15
N PHE A 204 18.64 -8.30 -6.91
CA PHE A 204 17.73 -8.39 -5.76
C PHE A 204 17.84 -7.15 -4.88
N LEU A 205 16.72 -6.45 -4.68
CA LEU A 205 16.64 -5.30 -3.80
C LEU A 205 15.51 -5.50 -2.77
N HIS A 206 15.88 -5.59 -1.50
CA HIS A 206 14.94 -5.57 -0.39
C HIS A 206 15.08 -4.28 0.42
N ARG A 207 14.15 -3.34 0.23
CA ARG A 207 14.06 -2.07 0.97
C ARG A 207 13.32 -2.19 2.30
N GLY A 208 12.69 -3.33 2.54
CA GLY A 208 11.71 -3.52 3.60
C GLY A 208 10.35 -2.91 3.26
N ASN A 209 9.39 -3.21 4.12
CA ASN A 209 7.99 -2.79 3.97
C ASN A 209 7.50 -1.88 5.09
N ASP A 210 8.42 -1.25 5.81
CA ASP A 210 8.09 -0.33 6.88
C ASP A 210 7.48 0.98 6.37
N ARG A 211 6.62 1.55 7.21
CA ARG A 211 6.02 2.85 7.01
C ARG A 211 6.16 3.64 8.30
N PRO A 212 7.22 4.44 8.44
CA PRO A 212 7.50 5.15 9.69
C PRO A 212 6.40 6.16 10.01
N ASN A 213 5.65 6.62 9.01
CA ASN A 213 4.56 7.57 9.19
C ASN A 213 3.19 6.91 9.51
N ILE A 214 3.16 5.61 9.82
CA ILE A 214 1.95 4.89 10.22
C ILE A 214 2.08 4.37 11.65
N ALA A 215 1.17 4.81 12.53
CA ALA A 215 1.01 4.26 13.87
C ALA A 215 0.15 2.99 13.82
N TYR A 216 0.73 1.86 14.22
CA TYR A 216 0.05 0.56 14.18
C TYR A 216 -0.56 0.18 15.55
N ALA A 217 -1.87 -0.03 15.58
CA ALA A 217 -2.58 -0.47 16.77
C ALA A 217 -3.34 -1.79 16.54
N VAL A 218 -3.55 -2.53 17.64
CA VAL A 218 -4.40 -3.72 17.68
C VAL A 218 -5.34 -3.56 18.87
N LYS A 219 -6.65 -3.70 18.63
CA LYS A 219 -7.68 -3.66 19.66
C LYS A 219 -8.53 -4.90 19.60
N TYR A 220 -9.01 -5.33 20.77
CA TYR A 220 -9.82 -6.53 20.87
C TYR A 220 -11.31 -6.21 20.80
N ILE A 221 -12.03 -6.91 19.92
CA ILE A 221 -13.49 -6.84 19.82
C ILE A 221 -14.15 -8.07 20.44
N LYS A 222 -15.42 -7.93 20.86
CA LYS A 222 -16.15 -9.02 21.51
C LYS A 222 -16.47 -10.16 20.54
N SER A 223 -16.81 -9.82 19.30
CA SER A 223 -17.16 -10.77 18.24
C SER A 223 -17.02 -10.14 16.85
N GLN A 224 -17.05 -10.96 15.78
CA GLN A 224 -17.13 -10.49 14.38
C GLN A 224 -18.42 -9.71 14.05
N LEU A 225 -19.37 -9.62 14.98
CA LEU A 225 -20.61 -8.85 14.83
C LEU A 225 -20.63 -7.59 15.71
N ASP A 226 -19.56 -7.34 16.47
CA ASP A 226 -19.41 -6.18 17.36
C ASP A 226 -19.06 -4.92 16.56
N PHE A 227 -19.93 -4.53 15.62
CA PHE A 227 -19.69 -3.37 14.76
C PHE A 227 -19.62 -2.06 15.55
N ASP A 228 -20.22 -2.01 16.75
CA ASP A 228 -20.18 -0.85 17.63
C ASP A 228 -18.76 -0.53 18.12
N ALA A 229 -17.83 -1.49 18.05
CA ALA A 229 -16.41 -1.21 18.27
C ALA A 229 -15.83 -0.16 17.31
N LEU A 230 -16.44 0.03 16.13
CA LEU A 230 -16.03 1.09 15.19
C LEU A 230 -16.42 2.50 15.66
N LYS A 231 -17.35 2.63 16.62
CA LYS A 231 -17.84 3.93 17.08
C LYS A 231 -16.73 4.81 17.66
N GLU A 232 -15.68 4.20 18.20
CA GLU A 232 -14.51 4.93 18.73
C GLU A 232 -13.78 5.78 17.69
N PHE A 233 -13.91 5.45 16.40
CA PHE A 233 -13.32 6.23 15.31
C PHE A 233 -14.21 7.41 14.89
N PHE A 234 -15.40 7.54 15.49
CA PHE A 234 -16.43 8.53 15.18
C PHE A 234 -16.87 9.31 16.44
N CYS A 235 -15.91 9.68 17.30
CA CYS A 235 -16.18 10.35 18.58
C CYS A 235 -16.24 11.89 18.51
N ALA A 236 -15.86 12.50 17.39
CA ALA A 236 -15.88 13.95 17.21
C ALA A 236 -17.26 14.44 16.76
N THR A 237 -17.51 15.73 16.97
CA THR A 237 -18.66 16.40 16.35
C THR A 237 -18.28 16.78 14.93
N TYR A 238 -19.13 16.44 13.96
CA TYR A 238 -18.92 16.72 12.55
C TYR A 238 -20.05 17.61 12.04
N GLU A 239 -19.72 18.77 11.50
CA GLU A 239 -20.70 19.71 10.92
C GLU A 239 -20.69 19.62 9.39
N LYS A 240 -19.51 19.39 8.82
CA LYS A 240 -19.29 19.26 7.37
C LYS A 240 -18.51 17.99 7.03
N PRO A 241 -18.59 17.48 5.78
CA PRO A 241 -17.84 16.30 5.35
C PRO A 241 -16.34 16.40 5.65
N GLU A 242 -15.74 17.57 5.49
CA GLU A 242 -14.31 17.79 5.66
C GLU A 242 -13.83 17.55 7.10
N ASP A 243 -14.73 17.66 8.09
CA ASP A 243 -14.43 17.37 9.50
C ASP A 243 -14.21 15.88 9.74
N ILE A 244 -14.81 15.02 8.89
CA ILE A 244 -14.61 13.58 8.96
C ILE A 244 -13.24 13.28 8.33
N PRO A 245 -12.28 12.69 9.07
CA PRO A 245 -11.02 12.28 8.48
C PRO A 245 -11.27 11.23 7.38
N LYS A 246 -10.37 11.14 6.40
CA LYS A 246 -10.53 10.17 5.33
C LYS A 246 -10.17 8.77 5.83
N ILE A 247 -11.17 7.90 5.99
CA ILE A 247 -11.03 6.58 6.61
C ILE A 247 -11.34 5.49 5.58
N ALA A 248 -10.48 4.47 5.51
CA ALA A 248 -10.78 3.20 4.84
C ALA A 248 -11.00 2.09 5.88
N ILE A 249 -12.17 1.45 5.84
CA ILE A 249 -12.54 0.36 6.74
C ILE A 249 -12.63 -0.93 5.93
N TYR A 250 -11.74 -1.88 6.19
CA TYR A 250 -11.72 -3.18 5.54
C TYR A 250 -12.54 -4.22 6.30
N ILE A 251 -13.42 -4.91 5.59
CA ILE A 251 -14.25 -6.00 6.09
C ILE A 251 -14.28 -7.10 5.03
N ASP A 252 -14.07 -8.36 5.41
CA ASP A 252 -13.90 -9.44 4.42
C ASP A 252 -15.22 -9.90 3.76
N ARG A 253 -16.38 -9.59 4.37
CA ARG A 253 -17.70 -10.01 3.85
C ARG A 253 -18.43 -8.87 3.17
N CYS A 254 -18.82 -9.07 1.91
CA CYS A 254 -19.56 -8.09 1.10
C CYS A 254 -20.84 -7.59 1.82
N LEU A 255 -21.67 -8.48 2.35
CA LEU A 255 -22.91 -8.08 3.03
C LEU A 255 -22.65 -7.21 4.27
N SER A 256 -21.60 -7.52 5.02
CA SER A 256 -21.22 -6.76 6.22
C SER A 256 -20.84 -5.32 5.90
N THR A 257 -20.30 -5.03 4.71
CA THR A 257 -19.98 -3.65 4.32
C THR A 257 -21.22 -2.75 4.29
N GLN A 258 -22.37 -3.28 3.86
CA GLN A 258 -23.64 -2.54 3.80
C GLN A 258 -24.23 -2.33 5.18
N ILE A 259 -24.19 -3.36 6.03
CA ILE A 259 -24.65 -3.30 7.42
C ILE A 259 -23.83 -2.26 8.20
N VAL A 260 -22.51 -2.30 8.09
CA VAL A 260 -21.62 -1.35 8.75
C VAL A 260 -21.82 0.07 8.22
N THR A 261 -22.05 0.24 6.91
CA THR A 261 -22.38 1.56 6.34
C THR A 261 -23.62 2.16 6.99
N GLN A 262 -24.70 1.39 7.10
CA GLN A 262 -25.93 1.84 7.76
C GLN A 262 -25.69 2.17 9.24
N ARG A 263 -24.88 1.35 9.92
CA ARG A 263 -24.53 1.56 11.32
C ARG A 263 -23.74 2.84 11.53
N ILE A 264 -22.70 3.10 10.74
CA ILE A 264 -21.89 4.32 10.82
C ILE A 264 -22.74 5.56 10.50
N ARG A 265 -23.64 5.47 9.51
CA ARG A 265 -24.58 6.57 9.20
C ARG A 265 -25.43 6.94 10.42
N SER A 266 -25.88 5.97 11.21
CA SER A 266 -26.63 6.25 12.44
C SER A 266 -25.84 6.98 13.55
N TRP A 267 -24.52 7.15 13.40
CA TRP A 267 -23.66 7.83 14.37
C TRP A 267 -23.31 9.26 13.94
N VAL A 268 -23.68 9.68 12.72
CA VAL A 268 -23.39 11.01 12.18
C VAL A 268 -24.69 11.72 11.79
N PRO A 269 -24.67 13.06 11.65
CA PRO A 269 -25.83 13.80 11.14
C PRO A 269 -26.33 13.29 9.77
N PRO A 270 -27.65 13.31 9.51
CA PRO A 270 -28.22 12.84 8.24
C PRO A 270 -27.63 13.50 6.99
N GLU A 271 -27.24 14.77 7.10
CA GLU A 271 -26.62 15.57 6.05
C GLU A 271 -25.25 14.99 5.61
N LEU A 272 -24.56 14.29 6.52
CA LEU A 272 -23.25 13.67 6.29
C LEU A 272 -23.34 12.21 5.83
N HIS A 273 -24.54 11.65 5.69
CA HIS A 273 -24.70 10.27 5.19
C HIS A 273 -24.08 10.05 3.81
N GLY A 274 -24.07 11.11 2.98
CA GLY A 274 -23.44 11.14 1.66
C GLY A 274 -21.93 10.95 1.71
N SER A 275 -21.27 11.23 2.84
CA SER A 275 -19.84 11.07 3.03
C SER A 275 -19.40 9.64 3.37
N ILE A 276 -20.36 8.72 3.56
CA ILE A 276 -20.09 7.32 3.95
C ILE A 276 -20.57 6.39 2.84
N ALA A 277 -19.66 5.59 2.29
CA ALA A 277 -19.94 4.69 1.18
C ALA A 277 -19.33 3.29 1.39
N TYR A 278 -19.83 2.30 0.65
CA TYR A 278 -19.27 0.95 0.63
C TYR A 278 -18.79 0.51 -0.75
N PHE A 279 -17.83 -0.40 -0.79
CA PHE A 279 -17.24 -0.92 -2.02
C PHE A 279 -16.95 -2.42 -1.93
N HIS A 280 -17.46 -3.19 -2.88
CA HIS A 280 -17.18 -4.63 -2.97
C HIS A 280 -17.42 -5.16 -4.38
N SER A 281 -17.02 -6.41 -4.64
CA SER A 281 -17.08 -7.06 -5.95
C SER A 281 -18.48 -7.16 -6.54
N HIS A 282 -19.53 -7.38 -5.72
CA HIS A 282 -20.92 -7.50 -6.21
C HIS A 282 -21.55 -6.19 -6.73
N ARG A 283 -20.89 -5.03 -6.59
CA ARG A 283 -21.37 -3.79 -7.21
C ARG A 283 -21.06 -3.81 -8.71
N ASN A 284 -21.93 -3.23 -9.53
CA ASN A 284 -21.64 -3.05 -10.96
C ASN A 284 -20.50 -2.03 -11.18
N ASP A 285 -19.88 -2.07 -12.35
CA ASP A 285 -18.67 -1.29 -12.64
C ASP A 285 -18.92 0.22 -12.62
N ARG A 286 -20.10 0.68 -13.08
CA ARG A 286 -20.50 2.08 -12.98
C ARG A 286 -20.54 2.55 -11.52
N ALA A 287 -21.14 1.77 -10.64
CA ALA A 287 -21.25 2.09 -9.22
C ALA A 287 -19.89 2.06 -8.51
N LYS A 288 -19.02 1.10 -8.86
CA LYS A 288 -17.63 1.06 -8.38
C LYS A 288 -16.87 2.32 -8.77
N LYS A 289 -16.94 2.70 -10.06
CA LYS A 289 -16.27 3.90 -10.59
C LYS A 289 -16.74 5.17 -9.88
N ILE A 290 -18.06 5.41 -9.83
CA ILE A 290 -18.63 6.60 -9.17
C ILE A 290 -18.20 6.68 -7.69
N THR A 291 -18.28 5.57 -6.97
CA THR A 291 -17.94 5.53 -5.53
C THR A 291 -16.45 5.81 -5.31
N LEU A 292 -15.59 5.20 -6.13
CA LEU A 292 -14.14 5.39 -6.02
C LEU A 292 -13.73 6.81 -6.41
N ASP A 293 -14.30 7.36 -7.49
CA ASP A 293 -14.05 8.74 -7.93
C ASP A 293 -14.50 9.75 -6.86
N ALA A 294 -15.66 9.53 -6.22
CA ALA A 294 -16.16 10.36 -5.13
C ALA A 294 -15.29 10.24 -3.87
N PHE A 295 -14.78 9.05 -3.55
CA PHE A 295 -13.82 8.89 -2.46
C PHE A 295 -12.48 9.57 -2.78
N LEU A 296 -11.98 9.46 -4.01
CA LEU A 296 -10.77 10.15 -4.47
C LEU A 296 -10.89 11.67 -4.32
N ARG A 297 -12.01 12.27 -4.77
CA ARG A 297 -12.27 13.72 -4.65
C ARG A 297 -12.50 14.20 -3.21
N GLY A 298 -12.81 13.29 -2.29
CA GLY A 298 -13.14 13.62 -0.91
C GLY A 298 -14.63 13.86 -0.64
N ASP A 299 -15.50 13.70 -1.65
CA ASP A 299 -16.96 13.72 -1.48
C ASP A 299 -17.40 12.61 -0.50
N HIS A 300 -16.79 11.44 -0.65
CA HIS A 300 -16.84 10.39 0.37
C HIS A 300 -15.60 10.49 1.26
N ARG A 301 -15.83 10.46 2.57
CA ARG A 301 -14.81 10.54 3.61
C ARG A 301 -14.55 9.17 4.25
N VAL A 302 -15.56 8.29 4.25
CA VAL A 302 -15.44 6.94 4.80
C VAL A 302 -15.79 5.92 3.73
N LEU A 303 -14.86 5.01 3.47
CA LEU A 303 -15.06 3.91 2.53
C LEU A 303 -14.99 2.57 3.26
N ILE A 304 -16.11 1.85 3.31
CA ILE A 304 -16.21 0.50 3.86
C ILE A 304 -16.03 -0.51 2.73
N ALA A 305 -14.93 -1.23 2.70
CA ALA A 305 -14.57 -2.05 1.56
C ALA A 305 -14.16 -3.49 1.89
N THR A 306 -14.36 -4.38 0.92
CA THR A 306 -13.61 -5.63 0.87
C THR A 306 -12.25 -5.42 0.17
N GLU A 307 -11.48 -6.50 0.02
CA GLU A 307 -10.20 -6.49 -0.71
C GLU A 307 -10.29 -5.88 -2.11
N ALA A 308 -11.47 -5.91 -2.74
CA ALA A 308 -11.71 -5.36 -4.07
C ALA A 308 -11.39 -3.85 -4.19
N ALA A 309 -11.46 -3.06 -3.10
CA ALA A 309 -11.05 -1.64 -3.14
C ALA A 309 -9.56 -1.43 -2.85
N GLY A 310 -8.89 -2.45 -2.28
CA GLY A 310 -7.57 -2.34 -1.70
C GLY A 310 -6.44 -2.49 -2.72
N MET A 311 -6.65 -3.16 -3.84
CA MET A 311 -5.61 -3.30 -4.85
C MET A 311 -5.51 -2.03 -5.71
N GLY A 312 -4.27 -1.52 -5.84
CA GLY A 312 -3.74 -0.50 -6.77
C GLY A 312 -4.40 0.88 -6.97
N THR A 313 -5.51 1.21 -6.30
CA THR A 313 -5.96 2.61 -6.23
C THR A 313 -4.99 3.43 -5.37
N ASP A 314 -4.66 4.63 -5.86
CA ASP A 314 -3.74 5.56 -5.19
C ASP A 314 -4.50 6.73 -4.62
N ILE A 315 -4.75 6.66 -3.33
CA ILE A 315 -5.52 7.64 -2.57
C ILE A 315 -4.55 8.19 -1.52
N PRO A 316 -3.91 9.34 -1.79
CA PRO A 316 -2.77 9.80 -1.00
C PRO A 316 -3.14 10.25 0.41
N ASP A 317 -4.38 10.66 0.62
CA ASP A 317 -4.89 11.40 1.76
C ASP A 317 -5.68 10.55 2.77
N ILE A 318 -5.56 9.22 2.73
CA ILE A 318 -6.14 8.34 3.76
C ILE A 318 -5.34 8.50 5.06
N THR A 319 -5.97 9.06 6.09
CA THR A 319 -5.34 9.28 7.40
C THR A 319 -5.59 8.14 8.37
N ARG A 320 -6.59 7.29 8.11
CA ARG A 320 -6.87 6.13 8.95
C ARG A 320 -7.30 4.91 8.15
N VAL A 321 -6.69 3.78 8.47
CA VAL A 321 -7.13 2.46 8.02
C VAL A 321 -7.59 1.63 9.22
N VAL A 322 -8.76 1.02 9.11
CA VAL A 322 -9.27 0.09 10.11
C VAL A 322 -9.54 -1.25 9.46
N GLN A 323 -8.97 -2.33 9.99
CA GLN A 323 -9.32 -3.68 9.59
C GLN A 323 -10.29 -4.25 10.63
N PHE A 324 -11.53 -4.51 10.24
CA PHE A 324 -12.53 -5.12 11.10
C PHE A 324 -12.53 -6.64 10.92
N GLY A 325 -12.10 -7.37 11.96
CA GLY A 325 -11.92 -8.81 11.90
C GLY A 325 -10.53 -9.22 11.40
N LEU A 326 -10.24 -10.53 11.46
CA LEU A 326 -8.91 -11.04 11.12
C LEU A 326 -8.76 -11.19 9.60
N PRO A 327 -7.74 -10.56 8.98
CA PRO A 327 -7.40 -10.85 7.60
C PRO A 327 -6.73 -12.22 7.48
N ASP A 328 -6.64 -12.74 6.25
CA ASP A 328 -6.07 -14.07 5.99
C ASP A 328 -4.59 -14.19 6.36
N SER A 329 -3.84 -13.09 6.28
CA SER A 329 -2.40 -13.09 6.54
C SER A 329 -1.90 -11.74 7.07
N LEU A 330 -0.68 -11.75 7.63
CA LEU A 330 0.03 -10.53 8.01
C LEU A 330 0.36 -9.67 6.78
N SER A 331 0.68 -10.29 5.65
CA SER A 331 0.90 -9.58 4.37
C SER A 331 -0.35 -8.80 3.95
N THR A 332 -1.52 -9.44 3.97
CA THR A 332 -2.81 -8.80 3.66
C THR A 332 -3.08 -7.62 4.60
N TRP A 333 -2.84 -7.79 5.92
CA TRP A 333 -2.98 -6.71 6.89
C TRP A 333 -2.08 -5.51 6.54
N LEU A 334 -0.78 -5.74 6.33
CA LEU A 334 0.17 -4.67 6.09
C LEU A 334 -0.04 -3.98 4.73
N GLN A 335 -0.50 -4.70 3.70
CA GLN A 335 -0.91 -4.09 2.44
C GLN A 335 -2.09 -3.14 2.62
N ARG A 336 -3.12 -3.56 3.38
CA ARG A 336 -4.29 -2.73 3.71
C ARG A 336 -3.89 -1.53 4.56
N ALA A 337 -3.14 -1.76 5.64
CA ALA A 337 -2.61 -0.71 6.51
C ALA A 337 -1.76 0.32 5.74
N GLY A 338 -0.91 -0.14 4.83
CA GLY A 338 -0.05 0.71 3.98
C GLY A 338 -0.80 1.57 2.96
N ARG A 339 -2.14 1.47 2.86
CA ARG A 339 -2.97 2.43 2.11
C ARG A 339 -3.12 3.75 2.87
N ALA A 340 -2.96 3.73 4.19
CA ALA A 340 -2.87 4.94 4.99
C ALA A 340 -1.53 5.66 4.75
N GLY A 341 -1.53 6.98 4.97
CA GLY A 341 -0.30 7.80 5.03
C GLY A 341 0.53 7.79 3.76
N ARG A 342 -0.08 7.70 2.57
CA ARG A 342 0.67 7.63 1.31
C ARG A 342 1.39 8.94 0.97
N ASP A 343 0.82 10.07 1.39
CA ASP A 343 1.56 11.32 1.47
C ASP A 343 2.66 11.18 2.55
N PRO A 344 3.96 11.27 2.20
CA PRO A 344 5.05 11.19 3.17
C PRO A 344 4.99 12.31 4.21
N ASN A 345 4.30 13.41 3.92
CA ASN A 345 4.08 14.53 4.83
C ASN A 345 2.79 14.38 5.65
N SER A 346 2.25 13.16 5.74
CA SER A 346 1.08 12.83 6.54
C SER A 346 1.40 11.73 7.53
N ILE A 347 0.77 11.79 8.70
CA ILE A 347 0.76 10.71 9.68
C ILE A 347 -0.59 10.05 9.64
N ALA A 348 -0.56 8.72 9.71
CA ALA A 348 -1.76 7.92 9.66
C ALA A 348 -1.80 6.88 10.75
N GLU A 349 -3.00 6.42 11.05
CA GLU A 349 -3.26 5.35 12.01
C GLU A 349 -3.76 4.10 11.27
N ALA A 350 -3.21 2.94 11.62
CA ALA A 350 -3.69 1.65 11.14
C ALA A 350 -4.07 0.75 12.31
N THR A 351 -5.37 0.51 12.49
CA THR A 351 -5.91 -0.25 13.61
C THR A 351 -6.53 -1.57 13.17
N LEU A 352 -6.01 -2.68 13.71
CA LEU A 352 -6.57 -4.02 13.52
C LEU A 352 -7.50 -4.37 14.69
N LEU A 353 -8.78 -4.57 14.39
CA LEU A 353 -9.80 -5.01 15.33
C LEU A 353 -9.89 -6.55 15.32
N ALA A 354 -9.27 -7.19 16.31
CA ALA A 354 -9.14 -8.64 16.40
C ALA A 354 -10.10 -9.22 17.46
N GLU A 355 -10.78 -10.32 17.15
CA GLU A 355 -11.70 -10.93 18.11
C GLU A 355 -10.95 -11.63 19.25
N ALA A 356 -11.24 -11.26 20.51
CA ALA A 356 -10.54 -11.83 21.68
C ALA A 356 -10.75 -13.35 21.83
N SER A 357 -11.89 -13.87 21.38
CA SER A 357 -12.24 -15.30 21.50
C SER A 357 -11.32 -16.20 20.67
N MET A 358 -10.76 -15.68 19.57
CA MET A 358 -9.86 -16.40 18.66
C MET A 358 -8.50 -16.74 19.30
N PHE A 359 -8.15 -16.04 20.38
CA PHE A 359 -6.86 -16.17 21.08
C PHE A 359 -6.99 -16.84 22.45
N LYS A 360 -8.22 -17.12 22.91
CA LYS A 360 -8.43 -17.91 24.13
C LYS A 360 -8.23 -19.39 23.79
N LYS A 361 -7.23 -20.04 24.40
CA LYS A 361 -7.16 -21.51 24.45
C LYS A 361 -8.48 -22.01 25.02
N GLN A 362 -9.31 -22.67 24.22
CA GLN A 362 -10.51 -23.31 24.74
C GLN A 362 -10.08 -24.35 25.78
N LYS A 363 -10.31 -24.08 27.07
CA LYS A 363 -10.28 -25.12 28.10
C LYS A 363 -11.38 -26.11 27.72
N LYS A 364 -11.00 -27.31 27.26
CA LYS A 364 -11.94 -28.41 27.02
C LYS A 364 -12.84 -28.53 28.26
N ARG A 365 -14.13 -28.22 28.13
CA ARG A 365 -15.13 -28.55 29.15
C ARG A 365 -15.16 -30.08 29.23
N LYS A 366 -14.57 -30.67 30.27
CA LYS A 366 -14.85 -32.07 30.63
C LYS A 366 -16.36 -32.16 30.87
N LYS A 367 -17.08 -32.83 29.98
CA LYS A 367 -18.44 -33.31 30.26
C LYS A 367 -18.30 -34.23 31.49
N LYS A 368 -18.84 -33.81 32.65
CA LYS A 368 -19.10 -34.73 33.76
C LYS A 368 -20.29 -35.60 33.34
N GLY A 369 -19.98 -36.66 32.59
CA GLY A 369 -20.82 -37.85 32.48
C GLY A 369 -20.35 -38.84 33.52
N THR A 370 -21.30 -39.33 34.30
CA THR A 370 -21.19 -40.36 35.34
C THR A 370 -20.43 -41.61 34.88
N GLY A 371 -19.55 -42.13 35.74
CA GLY A 371 -19.17 -43.56 35.74
C GLY A 371 -17.77 -43.90 35.23
N GLN A 372 -16.88 -44.14 36.19
CA GLN A 372 -15.82 -45.16 36.26
C GLN A 372 -14.59 -45.19 35.32
N GLU A 373 -13.46 -45.28 36.05
CA GLU A 373 -12.15 -45.87 35.78
C GLU A 373 -11.05 -45.06 35.06
N VAL A 374 -9.94 -44.96 35.79
CA VAL A 374 -8.67 -44.34 35.44
C VAL A 374 -7.74 -45.45 34.97
N GLN A 375 -7.30 -45.38 33.72
CA GLN A 375 -6.05 -46.01 33.29
C GLN A 375 -5.15 -44.93 32.70
N GLU A 376 -3.97 -44.79 33.29
CA GLU A 376 -2.87 -44.00 32.75
C GLU A 376 -2.34 -44.67 31.48
N ALA A 377 -2.56 -44.02 30.35
CA ALA A 377 -1.84 -44.31 29.12
C ALA A 377 -0.97 -43.10 28.78
N THR A 378 0.33 -43.22 29.05
CA THR A 378 1.37 -42.41 28.42
C THR A 378 1.37 -42.69 26.93
N SER A 379 0.77 -41.81 26.14
CA SER A 379 1.03 -41.74 24.70
C SER A 379 1.18 -40.30 24.24
N SER A 380 2.29 -40.08 23.56
CA SER A 380 2.68 -38.90 22.80
C SER A 380 1.63 -38.61 21.72
N GLY A 381 0.57 -37.90 22.09
CA GLY A 381 -0.50 -37.49 21.19
C GLY A 381 -0.37 -36.02 20.79
N GLN A 382 -0.12 -35.78 19.51
CA GLN A 382 -0.24 -34.48 18.85
C GLN A 382 -1.53 -33.76 19.31
N LEU A 383 -1.36 -32.55 19.82
CA LEU A 383 -2.45 -31.66 20.18
C LEU A 383 -3.14 -31.19 18.89
N ASP A 384 -4.31 -31.73 18.62
CA ASP A 384 -5.19 -31.29 17.53
C ASP A 384 -5.76 -29.89 17.86
N ASN A 385 -5.02 -28.85 17.45
CA ASN A 385 -5.37 -27.42 17.51
C ASN A 385 -6.14 -26.94 16.25
N GLY A 386 -6.61 -27.86 15.41
CA GLY A 386 -6.85 -27.64 13.99
C GLY A 386 -7.95 -26.66 13.55
N ALA A 387 -8.82 -26.15 14.43
CA ALA A 387 -9.91 -25.25 14.01
C ALA A 387 -9.57 -23.76 14.09
N ASN A 388 -8.82 -23.33 15.12
CA ASN A 388 -8.43 -21.92 15.31
C ASN A 388 -7.04 -21.61 14.71
N GLU A 389 -6.15 -22.60 14.58
CA GLU A 389 -4.90 -22.44 13.80
C GLU A 389 -5.15 -22.29 12.31
N LYS A 390 -6.21 -22.90 11.76
CA LYS A 390 -6.57 -22.77 10.34
C LYS A 390 -7.05 -21.37 9.92
N LYS A 391 -7.48 -20.52 10.86
CA LYS A 391 -8.03 -19.18 10.55
C LYS A 391 -7.06 -18.02 10.75
N CYS A 392 -5.99 -18.19 11.53
CA CYS A 392 -5.03 -17.12 11.81
C CYS A 392 -3.61 -17.69 11.73
N SER A 393 -2.83 -17.19 10.78
CA SER A 393 -1.44 -17.62 10.63
C SER A 393 -0.62 -17.34 11.90
N ALA A 394 0.41 -18.15 12.14
CA ALA A 394 1.27 -18.03 13.33
C ALA A 394 1.90 -16.63 13.44
N CYS A 395 2.30 -16.04 12.32
CA CYS A 395 2.90 -14.69 12.29
C CYS A 395 1.87 -13.59 12.56
N LEU A 396 0.64 -13.70 12.04
CA LEU A 396 -0.43 -12.76 12.36
C LEU A 396 -0.79 -12.83 13.85
N ARG A 397 -0.82 -14.04 14.43
CA ARG A 397 -1.00 -14.22 15.88
C ARG A 397 0.11 -13.55 16.68
N ALA A 398 1.37 -13.77 16.31
CA ALA A 398 2.51 -13.13 16.96
C ALA A 398 2.43 -11.58 16.89
N TYR A 399 1.94 -11.03 15.78
CA TYR A 399 1.76 -9.59 15.59
C TYR A 399 0.66 -9.01 16.51
N ILE A 400 -0.42 -9.76 16.71
CA ILE A 400 -1.55 -9.37 17.56
C ILE A 400 -1.17 -9.44 19.03
N GLU A 401 -0.54 -10.54 19.45
CA GLU A 401 -0.28 -10.87 20.86
C GLU A 401 1.01 -10.26 21.42
N THR A 402 1.88 -9.71 20.58
CA THR A 402 3.17 -9.16 21.03
C THR A 402 2.96 -8.04 22.07
N LYS A 403 3.77 -8.10 23.13
CA LYS A 403 3.93 -7.02 24.11
C LYS A 403 5.09 -6.08 23.75
N GLY A 404 5.91 -6.46 22.77
CA GLY A 404 7.01 -5.66 22.24
C GLY A 404 6.58 -4.82 21.04
N CYS A 405 7.56 -4.29 20.29
CA CYS A 405 7.27 -3.53 19.08
C CYS A 405 6.69 -4.44 17.99
N ARG A 406 5.57 -4.01 17.38
CA ARG A 406 4.93 -4.74 16.27
C ARG A 406 5.78 -4.76 15.00
N GLN A 407 6.53 -3.70 14.77
CA GLN A 407 7.48 -3.63 13.64
C GLN A 407 8.59 -4.68 13.76
N ASP A 408 8.96 -5.13 14.97
CA ASP A 408 9.93 -6.23 15.13
C ASP A 408 9.34 -7.59 14.71
N VAL A 409 8.03 -7.77 14.85
CA VAL A 409 7.34 -8.97 14.35
C VAL A 409 7.30 -8.94 12.82
N GLN A 410 6.97 -7.78 12.25
CA GLN A 410 7.01 -7.54 10.81
C GLN A 410 8.41 -7.78 10.25
N ASP A 411 9.44 -7.15 10.82
CA ASP A 411 10.82 -7.25 10.32
C ASP A 411 11.31 -8.71 10.33
N ARG A 412 10.99 -9.48 11.37
CA ARG A 412 11.31 -10.92 11.42
C ARG A 412 10.54 -11.73 10.38
N HIS A 413 9.25 -11.45 10.17
CA HIS A 413 8.42 -12.21 9.25
C HIS A 413 8.85 -12.02 7.79
N PHE A 414 9.16 -10.79 7.40
CA PHE A 414 9.56 -10.45 6.03
C PHE A 414 11.08 -10.53 5.81
N GLN A 415 11.87 -10.70 6.87
CA GLN A 415 13.34 -10.53 6.84
C GLN A 415 13.72 -9.14 6.28
N ASN A 416 13.04 -8.10 6.78
CA ASN A 416 13.36 -6.73 6.42
C ASN A 416 14.82 -6.42 6.78
N PRO A 417 15.47 -5.48 6.05
CA PRO A 417 16.78 -4.98 6.42
C PRO A 417 16.82 -4.56 7.90
N PRO A 418 17.92 -4.82 8.61
CA PRO A 418 18.02 -4.52 10.03
C PRO A 418 17.88 -3.02 10.28
N ARG A 419 17.08 -2.66 11.28
CA ARG A 419 16.86 -1.26 11.69
C ARG A 419 17.08 -1.13 13.18
N THR A 420 17.91 -0.17 13.56
CA THR A 420 18.12 0.13 14.98
C THR A 420 16.96 0.98 15.51
N ILE A 421 16.73 0.95 16.82
CA ILE A 421 15.78 1.86 17.49
C ILE A 421 16.12 3.32 17.15
N GLN A 422 17.41 3.66 17.05
CA GLN A 422 17.86 5.00 16.68
C GLN A 422 17.46 5.37 15.25
N THR A 423 17.60 4.43 14.30
CA THR A 423 17.18 4.61 12.91
C THR A 423 15.68 4.85 12.82
N ARG A 424 14.86 4.01 13.48
CA ARG A 424 13.39 4.19 13.49
C ARG A 424 12.96 5.50 14.14
N LYS A 425 13.58 5.86 15.27
CA LYS A 425 13.30 7.15 15.93
C LYS A 425 13.65 8.33 15.03
N LYS A 426 14.76 8.24 14.28
CA LYS A 426 15.16 9.27 13.31
C LYS A 426 14.14 9.37 12.16
N GLU A 427 13.71 8.24 11.59
CA GLU A 427 12.70 8.20 10.53
C GLU A 427 11.34 8.75 10.98
N TRP A 428 10.91 8.37 12.19
CA TRP A 428 9.72 8.94 12.84
C TRP A 428 9.83 10.46 13.00
N LEU A 429 10.95 10.93 13.57
CA LEU A 429 11.19 12.36 13.80
C LEU A 429 11.23 13.15 12.48
N THR A 430 11.78 12.58 11.40
CA THR A 430 11.72 13.18 10.07
C THR A 430 10.26 13.31 9.60
N SER A 431 9.48 12.23 9.69
CA SER A 431 8.06 12.23 9.31
C SER A 431 7.27 13.30 10.11
N ALA A 432 7.53 13.38 11.42
CA ALA A 432 6.90 14.35 12.31
C ALA A 432 7.24 15.80 11.93
N ARG A 433 8.49 16.05 11.55
CA ARG A 433 8.91 17.37 11.07
C ARG A 433 8.24 17.73 9.76
N ASP A 434 8.14 16.78 8.85
CA ASP A 434 7.56 17.03 7.53
C ASP A 434 6.05 17.34 7.62
N VAL A 435 5.33 16.70 8.55
CA VAL A 435 3.92 17.07 8.86
C VAL A 435 3.82 18.49 9.40
N LEU A 436 4.68 18.87 10.34
CA LEU A 436 4.69 20.25 10.86
C LEU A 436 5.12 21.28 9.81
N LYS A 437 6.00 20.92 8.87
CA LYS A 437 6.38 21.78 7.74
C LYS A 437 5.21 21.99 6.79
N LYS A 438 4.40 20.95 6.57
CA LYS A 438 3.16 21.05 5.80
C LYS A 438 2.18 21.99 6.51
N LEU A 439 1.92 21.79 7.80
CA LEU A 439 1.08 22.70 8.60
C LEU A 439 1.55 24.15 8.49
N ARG A 440 2.87 24.38 8.56
CA ARG A 440 3.47 25.71 8.40
C ARG A 440 3.14 26.36 7.06
N LEU A 441 3.18 25.60 5.97
CA LEU A 441 2.81 26.09 4.63
C LEU A 441 1.31 26.35 4.56
N ASP A 442 0.48 25.45 5.09
CA ASP A 442 -0.97 25.61 5.12
C ASP A 442 -1.39 26.89 5.89
N ILE A 443 -0.77 27.15 7.05
CA ILE A 443 -1.00 28.39 7.82
C ILE A 443 -0.58 29.62 7.00
N LYS A 444 0.57 29.56 6.33
CA LYS A 444 1.07 30.67 5.50
C LYS A 444 0.08 30.98 4.38
N GLU A 445 -0.41 29.98 3.68
CA GLU A 445 -1.36 30.14 2.57
C GLU A 445 -2.74 30.59 3.02
N ARG A 446 -3.22 30.10 4.18
CA ARG A 446 -4.55 30.44 4.71
C ARG A 446 -4.62 31.82 5.35
N GLU A 447 -3.66 32.16 6.20
CA GLU A 447 -3.77 33.33 7.08
C GLU A 447 -2.79 34.46 6.76
N TYR A 448 -1.72 34.15 6.02
CA TYR A 448 -0.64 35.10 5.75
C TYR A 448 -0.32 35.22 4.26
N LEU A 449 -1.28 34.91 3.38
CA LEU A 449 -1.09 34.89 1.93
C LEU A 449 -0.49 36.21 1.40
N TYR A 450 -1.00 37.34 1.89
CA TYR A 450 -0.58 38.68 1.49
C TYR A 450 0.49 39.29 2.41
N SER A 451 0.99 38.53 3.38
CA SER A 451 2.04 38.99 4.29
C SER A 451 3.44 38.77 3.69
N SER A 452 4.38 39.66 4.00
CA SER A 452 5.81 39.49 3.69
C SER A 452 6.51 38.46 4.58
N LEU A 453 5.85 37.95 5.62
CA LEU A 453 6.40 36.92 6.50
C LEU A 453 6.68 35.65 5.71
N SER A 454 7.89 35.10 5.82
CA SER A 454 8.19 33.78 5.30
C SER A 454 7.44 32.70 6.10
N ALA A 455 7.25 31.53 5.50
CA ALA A 455 6.69 30.37 6.22
C ALA A 455 7.54 30.02 7.46
N ASP A 456 8.87 30.10 7.34
CA ASP A 456 9.80 29.89 8.46
C ASP A 456 9.65 30.93 9.58
N ALA A 457 9.30 32.18 9.26
CA ALA A 457 9.03 33.19 10.29
C ALA A 457 7.79 32.86 11.15
N ILE A 458 6.81 32.13 10.57
CA ILE A 458 5.58 31.72 11.27
C ILE A 458 5.86 30.54 12.20
N LEU A 459 6.53 29.49 11.69
CA LEU A 459 6.95 28.33 12.47
C LEU A 459 8.41 27.97 12.13
N PRO A 460 9.38 28.49 12.90
CA PRO A 460 10.80 28.30 12.61
C PRO A 460 11.23 26.83 12.71
N ASP A 461 12.18 26.41 11.87
CA ASP A 461 12.73 25.04 11.91
C ASP A 461 13.26 24.63 13.30
N SER A 462 13.77 25.58 14.08
CA SER A 462 14.24 25.36 15.45
C SER A 462 13.11 25.01 16.43
N VAL A 463 11.95 25.65 16.28
CA VAL A 463 10.74 25.38 17.08
C VAL A 463 10.13 24.06 16.63
N LEU A 464 9.96 23.90 15.32
CA LEU A 464 9.42 22.70 14.69
C LEU A 464 10.19 21.44 15.10
N GLY A 465 11.53 21.50 15.07
CA GLY A 465 12.38 20.39 15.48
C GLY A 465 12.20 19.98 16.94
N LYS A 466 11.94 20.95 17.85
CA LYS A 466 11.64 20.68 19.26
C LYS A 466 10.24 20.11 19.45
N LEU A 467 9.23 20.69 18.81
CA LEU A 467 7.84 20.20 18.85
C LEU A 467 7.75 18.76 18.34
N ALA A 468 8.38 18.46 17.19
CA ALA A 468 8.42 17.11 16.64
C ALA A 468 9.03 16.07 17.60
N SER A 469 10.00 16.49 18.42
CA SER A 469 10.62 15.61 19.43
C SER A 469 9.79 15.44 20.69
N LYS A 470 8.74 16.26 20.88
CA LYS A 470 7.88 16.34 22.05
C LYS A 470 6.40 16.21 21.65
N ALA A 471 6.03 15.12 20.98
CA ALA A 471 4.64 14.84 20.60
C ALA A 471 3.64 14.81 21.77
N ARG A 472 4.13 14.70 23.01
CA ARG A 472 3.32 14.63 24.24
C ARG A 472 2.84 15.97 24.80
N LEU A 473 3.17 17.10 24.18
CA LEU A 473 2.65 18.40 24.62
C LEU A 473 1.13 18.45 24.41
N ARG A 474 0.38 18.94 25.39
CA ARG A 474 -1.10 18.92 25.36
C ARG A 474 -1.72 20.29 25.49
N THR A 475 -0.97 21.26 25.98
CA THR A 475 -1.46 22.63 26.22
C THR A 475 -0.52 23.66 25.60
N ILE A 476 -1.05 24.87 25.36
CA ILE A 476 -0.23 25.99 24.87
C ILE A 476 0.83 26.35 25.92
N GLU A 477 0.51 26.22 27.20
CA GLU A 477 1.46 26.43 28.29
C GLU A 477 2.61 25.42 28.25
N ASP A 478 2.36 24.17 27.86
CA ASP A 478 3.44 23.19 27.67
C ASP A 478 4.38 23.61 26.53
N ILE A 479 3.82 24.12 25.42
CA ILE A 479 4.61 24.66 24.31
C ILE A 479 5.45 25.86 24.76
N GLU A 480 4.85 26.84 25.44
CA GLU A 480 5.54 28.04 25.92
C GLU A 480 6.67 27.69 26.91
N LYS A 481 6.48 26.67 27.76
CA LYS A 481 7.53 26.21 28.69
C LYS A 481 8.67 25.49 27.99
N GLU A 482 8.38 24.73 26.95
CA GLU A 482 9.36 23.82 26.33
C GLU A 482 10.13 24.46 25.17
N ILE A 483 9.58 25.51 24.57
CA ILE A 483 10.20 26.23 23.47
C ILE A 483 10.89 27.49 23.98
N ASN A 484 12.23 27.44 24.04
CA ASN A 484 13.10 28.57 24.37
C ASN A 484 14.03 28.92 23.19
N PRO A 485 14.09 30.18 22.72
CA PRO A 485 13.24 31.32 23.09
C PRO A 485 11.75 31.07 22.78
N PRO A 486 10.81 31.74 23.48
CA PRO A 486 9.38 31.54 23.28
C PRO A 486 8.98 31.70 21.81
N TRP A 487 8.20 30.75 21.31
CA TRP A 487 7.65 30.85 19.97
C TRP A 487 6.54 31.90 19.94
N LEU A 488 6.79 33.00 19.22
CA LEU A 488 5.91 34.17 19.17
C LEU A 488 4.44 33.85 18.83
N TYR A 489 4.22 32.84 17.97
CA TYR A 489 2.89 32.46 17.50
C TYR A 489 2.25 31.32 18.31
N ALA A 490 2.83 30.91 19.44
CA ALA A 490 2.30 29.80 20.25
C ALA A 490 0.84 30.02 20.66
N ARG A 491 0.43 31.24 21.01
CA ARG A 491 -0.97 31.53 21.37
C ARG A 491 -1.93 31.56 20.19
N LYS A 492 -1.42 31.84 18.99
CA LYS A 492 -2.25 31.98 17.79
C LYS A 492 -2.41 30.66 17.05
N HIS A 493 -1.32 29.90 16.89
CA HIS A 493 -1.29 28.64 16.14
C HIS A 493 -0.98 27.42 17.01
N GLY A 494 -0.89 27.59 18.34
CA GLY A 494 -0.59 26.49 19.27
C GLY A 494 -1.62 25.38 19.22
N GLU A 495 -2.92 25.70 19.15
CA GLU A 495 -3.97 24.68 19.04
C GLU A 495 -3.85 23.83 17.76
N GLU A 496 -3.54 24.45 16.62
CA GLU A 496 -3.31 23.72 15.37
C GLU A 496 -2.08 22.80 15.47
N VAL A 497 -1.02 23.29 16.11
CA VAL A 497 0.18 22.48 16.40
C VAL A 497 -0.16 21.35 17.35
N LEU A 498 -0.88 21.59 18.45
CA LEU A 498 -1.28 20.57 19.41
C LEU A 498 -2.17 19.52 18.78
N SER A 499 -3.07 19.90 17.87
CA SER A 499 -3.86 18.97 17.06
C SER A 499 -2.95 18.04 16.26
N VAL A 500 -1.92 18.57 15.60
CA VAL A 500 -0.91 17.75 14.90
C VAL A 500 -0.08 16.90 15.87
N LEU A 501 0.35 17.44 17.01
CA LEU A 501 1.10 16.70 18.03
C LEU A 501 0.27 15.57 18.65
N LEU A 502 -1.05 15.74 18.79
CA LEU A 502 -1.96 14.68 19.24
C LEU A 502 -2.05 13.53 18.23
N THR A 503 -1.91 13.81 16.93
CA THR A 503 -1.81 12.74 15.91
C THR A 503 -0.44 12.04 15.88
N LEU A 504 0.57 12.67 16.49
CA LEU A 504 1.95 12.21 16.57
C LEU A 504 2.26 11.39 17.83
N ASP A 505 1.47 11.50 18.90
CA ASP A 505 1.65 10.64 20.08
C ASP A 505 0.94 9.29 19.88
#